data_AF-A0A4P9WNP1-F1
#
_entry.id   AF-A0A4P9WNP1-F1
#
_cell.length_a   1.000
_cell.length_b   1.000
_cell.length_c   1.000
_cell.angle_alpha   90.00
_cell.angle_beta   90.00
_cell.angle_gamma   90.00
#
_symmetry.space_group_name_H-M   'P 1'
#
loop_
_entity.id
_entity.type
_entity.pdbx_description
1 polymer ?
#
loop_
_entity_poly.entity_id
_entity_poly.type
_entity_poly.pdbx_seq_one_letter_code
_entity_poly.pdbx_strand_id
1 'polypeptide(L)' 'DIPGWLRSLRLHKYTPTFEHMDWKVMIRLDEDALIAKGVSALGARRKMLKVFEI' A
#
# COMPACT_ATOMS: atom_id res chain seq x y z
N ASP A 1 -9.55 -4.52 -8.45
CA ASP A 1 -9.25 -5.26 -7.20
C ASP A 1 -7.91 -4.74 -6.63
N ILE A 2 -7.64 -4.89 -5.34
CA ILE A 2 -6.37 -4.44 -4.75
C ILE A 2 -5.15 -5.13 -5.40
N PRO A 3 -5.17 -6.46 -5.66
CA PRO A 3 -4.06 -7.13 -6.35
C PRO A 3 -3.75 -6.57 -7.75
N GLY A 4 -4.76 -6.27 -8.56
CA GLY A 4 -4.58 -5.68 -9.89
C GLY A 4 -4.05 -4.25 -9.82
N TRP A 5 -4.54 -3.45 -8.88
CA TRP A 5 -4.06 -2.09 -8.65
C TRP A 5 -2.61 -2.05 -8.19
N LEU A 6 -2.22 -2.91 -7.24
CA LEU A 6 -0.82 -3.01 -6.80
C LEU A 6 0.10 -3.52 -7.92
N ARG A 7 -0.40 -4.37 -8.83
CA ARG A 7 0.36 -4.79 -10.03
C ARG A 7 0.67 -3.62 -10.95
N SER A 8 -0.29 -2.74 -11.26
CA SER A 8 -0.04 -1.56 -12.11
C SER A 8 0.98 -0.60 -11.48
N LEU A 9 1.01 -0.53 -10.14
CA LEU A 9 1.97 0.28 -9.38
C LEU A 9 3.33 -0.40 -9.17
N ARG A 10 3.53 -1.65 -9.63
CA ARG A 10 4.71 -2.48 -9.31
C ARG A 10 4.93 -2.67 -7.80
N LEU A 11 3.85 -2.71 -7.03
CA LEU A 11 3.81 -2.95 -5.59
C LEU A 11 3.18 -4.31 -5.24
N HIS A 12 3.00 -5.20 -6.23
CA HIS A 12 2.35 -6.49 -6.08
C HIS A 12 2.99 -7.43 -5.06
N LYS A 13 4.25 -7.19 -4.66
CA LYS A 13 4.88 -7.88 -3.53
C LYS A 13 4.10 -7.72 -2.22
N TYR A 14 3.40 -6.59 -2.04
CA TYR A 14 2.62 -6.29 -0.85
C TYR A 14 1.15 -6.72 -0.98
N THR A 15 0.79 -7.44 -2.04
CA THR A 15 -0.58 -7.96 -2.19
C THR A 15 -1.04 -8.73 -0.95
N PRO A 16 -0.26 -9.67 -0.37
CA PRO A 16 -0.68 -10.38 0.83
C PRO A 16 -0.86 -9.47 2.05
N THR A 17 -0.14 -8.34 2.10
CA THR A 17 -0.27 -7.34 3.18
C THR A 17 -1.63 -6.64 3.15
N PHE A 18 -2.24 -6.50 1.96
CA PHE A 18 -3.46 -5.70 1.75
C PHE A 18 -4.63 -6.50 1.17
N GLU A 19 -4.49 -7.81 0.92
CA GLU A 19 -5.51 -8.63 0.25
C GLU A 19 -6.83 -8.72 1.05
N HIS A 20 -6.74 -8.63 2.38
CA HIS A 20 -7.89 -8.65 3.29
C HIS A 20 -8.35 -7.25 3.74
N MET A 21 -7.77 -6.19 3.18
CA MET A 21 -8.09 -4.82 3.53
C MET A 21 -9.06 -4.20 2.52
N ASP A 22 -9.99 -3.36 2.98
CA ASP A 22 -10.76 -2.50 2.08
C ASP A 22 -9.88 -1.37 1.55
N TRP A 23 -9.94 -1.09 0.25
CA TRP A 23 -9.17 -0.02 -0.38
C TRP A 23 -9.43 1.34 0.28
N LYS A 24 -10.65 1.58 0.79
CA LYS A 24 -11.01 2.80 1.52
C LYS A 24 -10.24 2.98 2.83
N VAL A 25 -9.86 1.88 3.47
CA VAL A 25 -9.01 1.89 4.67
C VAL A 25 -7.55 2.05 4.26
N MET A 26 -7.14 1.38 3.18
CA MET A 26 -5.78 1.43 2.67
C MET A 26 -5.33 2.86 2.30
N ILE A 27 -6.19 3.64 1.64
CA ILE A 27 -5.87 5.04 1.28
C ILE A 27 -5.77 5.98 2.50
N ARG A 28 -6.23 5.57 3.68
CA ARG A 28 -6.14 6.35 4.92
C ARG A 28 -4.90 5.98 5.76
N LEU A 29 -4.06 5.05 5.27
CA LEU A 29 -2.85 4.65 5.99
C LEU A 29 -1.79 5.74 5.91
N ASP A 30 -1.20 6.05 7.07
CA ASP A 30 -0.03 6.91 7.21
C ASP A 30 1.28 6.10 7.12
N GLU A 31 2.41 6.80 7.24
CA GLU A 31 3.72 6.15 7.16
C GLU A 31 3.92 5.08 8.24
N ASP A 32 3.53 5.36 9.48
CA ASP A 32 3.71 4.44 10.62
C ASP A 32 2.86 3.17 10.45
N ALA A 33 1.62 3.32 9.98
CA ALA A 33 0.75 2.18 9.70
C ALA A 33 1.29 1.31 8.55
N LEU A 34 1.92 1.92 7.53
CA LEU A 34 2.60 1.18 6.46
C LEU A 34 3.83 0.43 6.98
N ILE A 35 4.62 1.03 7.88
CA ILE A 35 5.75 0.36 8.54
C ILE A 35 5.27 -0.83 9.37
N ALA A 36 4.24 -0.64 10.19
CA ALA A 36 3.66 -1.67 11.04
C ALA A 36 3.11 -2.86 10.23
N LYS A 37 2.66 -2.62 9.00
CA LYS A 37 2.20 -3.66 8.05
C LYS A 37 3.34 -4.36 7.29
N GLY A 38 4.60 -3.96 7.49
CA GLY A 38 5.76 -4.59 6.86
C GLY A 38 6.24 -3.89 5.59
N VAL A 39 5.77 -2.68 5.28
CA VAL A 39 6.30 -1.86 4.20
C VAL A 39 7.57 -1.12 4.67
N SER A 40 8.64 -1.87 4.90
CA SER A 40 9.91 -1.33 5.42
C SER A 40 10.72 -0.53 4.41
N ALA A 41 10.50 -0.75 3.11
CA ALA A 41 11.22 -0.05 2.06
C ALA A 41 10.70 1.40 1.88
N LEU A 42 11.55 2.39 2.16
CA LEU A 42 11.21 3.82 2.07
C LEU A 42 10.63 4.20 0.70
N GLY A 43 11.22 3.70 -0.40
CA GLY A 43 10.72 3.98 -1.75
C GLY A 43 9.31 3.45 -2.00
N ALA A 44 8.97 2.29 -1.42
CA ALA A 44 7.62 1.74 -1.52
C ALA A 44 6.61 2.57 -0.71
N ARG A 45 6.96 2.97 0.52
CA ARG A 45 6.10 3.83 1.36
C ARG A 45 5.82 5.16 0.71
N ARG A 46 6.86 5.88 0.26
CA ARG A 46 6.70 7.16 -0.44
C ARG A 46 5.82 7.03 -1.68
N LYS A 47 5.95 5.92 -2.42
CA LYS A 47 5.09 5.64 -3.58
C LYS A 47 3.64 5.39 -3.17
N MET A 48 3.41 4.62 -2.11
CA MET A 48 2.06 4.34 -1.59
C MET A 48 1.39 5.62 -1.09
N LEU A 49 2.05 6.40 -0.23
CA LEU A 49 1.53 7.66 0.29
C LEU A 49 1.15 8.62 -0.84
N LYS A 50 2.04 8.81 -1.83
CA LYS A 50 1.74 9.65 -3.01
C LYS A 50 0.54 9.16 -3.83
N VAL A 51 0.32 7.84 -3.89
CA VAL A 51 -0.82 7.25 -4.60
C VAL A 51 -2.11 7.34 -3.77
N PHE A 52 -2.00 7.43 -2.44
CA PHE A 52 -3.13 7.50 -1.52
C PHE A 52 -3.66 8.93 -1.32
N GLU A 53 -2.80 9.95 -1.50
CA GLU A 53 -3.12 11.39 -1.48
C GLU A 53 -3.84 11.88 -2.76
N ILE A 54 -4.83 11.13 -3.28
CA ILE A 54 -5.67 11.58 -4.41
C ILE A 54 -6.48 12.82 -4.02
#